data_AF-A0A8I6WT52-F1
#
_entry.id   AF-A0A8I6WT52-F1
#
_cell.length_a   1.000
_cell.length_b   1.000
_cell.length_c   1.000
_cell.angle_alpha   90.00
_cell.angle_beta   90.00
_cell.angle_gamma   90.00
#
_symmetry.space_group_name_H-M   'P 1'
#
loop_
_entity.id
_entity.type
_entity.pdbx_description
1 polymer ?
#
loop_
_entity_poly.entity_id
_entity_poly.type
_entity_poly.pdbx_seq_one_letter_code
_entity_poly.pdbx_strand_id
1 'polypeptide(L)'
;MVKLATAREARLYGSALAVRWWEYINAGAYMFGTLLLAAGLAALCASEGGVGPRDAGLAALCASEGGVGPRDAGLAVAGVALAVVAAVNAHDLGAHLTGMDCRVGLARFDPQPGLIELLAPALHAVGCVLAIVGLALQLFSKRGAADALLAGAVLWILGSVLSSCETYERADGRAQLLQSSVQVPVLLGSLLFLVAAVLHRRGEPTLPGESERWISLCESVLWVAGALFNVLKVFVMHQSDACGGDGRRAGSPAPPDAPPALRIWAELQRRQGWGRRLRQLASGGIRRGSGPATVGRSEAATGGRSGAAAR
;
A
#
# COMPACT_ATOMS: atom_id res chain seq x y z
N MET A 1 -5.49 2.85 -1.66
CA MET A 1 -5.91 2.72 -0.24
C MET A 1 -6.35 4.09 0.21
N VAL A 2 -7.57 4.24 0.74
CA VAL A 2 -8.03 5.54 1.26
C VAL A 2 -7.16 5.91 2.45
N LYS A 3 -6.20 6.82 2.25
CA LYS A 3 -5.29 7.30 3.27
C LYS A 3 -5.88 8.57 3.84
N LEU A 4 -6.08 8.57 5.16
CA LEU A 4 -6.64 9.74 5.81
C LEU A 4 -5.55 10.78 5.92
N ALA A 5 -5.56 11.74 5.01
CA ALA A 5 -5.01 13.04 5.30
C ALA A 5 -5.90 13.73 6.34
N THR A 6 -5.85 13.28 7.60
CA THR A 6 -6.54 13.88 8.76
C THR A 6 -5.98 15.25 9.17
N ALA A 7 -5.27 15.97 8.29
CA ALA A 7 -4.76 17.30 8.64
C ALA A 7 -4.68 18.32 7.49
N ARG A 8 -4.94 17.94 6.24
CA ARG A 8 -4.94 18.90 5.12
C ARG A 8 -6.11 18.65 4.17
N GLU A 9 -7.14 19.49 4.32
CA GLU A 9 -7.97 20.02 3.22
C GLU A 9 -9.04 19.08 2.61
N ALA A 10 -10.31 19.12 2.97
CA ALA A 10 -11.28 20.22 2.76
C ALA A 10 -11.28 20.93 1.39
N ARG A 11 -10.31 20.71 0.48
CA ARG A 11 -10.20 21.53 -0.76
C ARG A 11 -10.43 20.79 -2.07
N LEU A 12 -10.13 19.49 -2.17
CA LEU A 12 -10.35 18.77 -3.44
C LEU A 12 -11.81 18.39 -3.66
N TYR A 13 -12.48 17.85 -2.63
CA TYR A 13 -13.84 17.33 -2.78
C TYR A 13 -14.94 18.29 -2.31
N GLY A 14 -14.59 19.50 -1.88
CA GLY A 14 -15.56 20.46 -1.37
C GLY A 14 -16.07 20.07 0.02
N SER A 15 -17.39 19.91 0.19
CA SER A 15 -17.98 19.67 1.50
C SER A 15 -17.51 18.36 2.14
N ALA A 16 -17.54 18.30 3.47
CA ALA A 16 -17.19 17.08 4.21
C ALA A 16 -18.01 15.86 3.75
N LEU A 17 -19.24 16.06 3.29
CA LEU A 17 -20.05 14.99 2.72
C LEU A 17 -19.42 14.43 1.44
N ALA A 18 -19.02 15.28 0.50
CA ALA A 18 -18.42 14.85 -0.76
C ALA A 18 -17.08 14.12 -0.56
N VAL A 19 -16.27 14.53 0.43
CA VAL A 19 -15.08 13.74 0.84
C VAL A 19 -15.47 12.31 1.21
N ARG A 20 -16.48 12.13 2.08
CA ARG A 20 -16.96 10.80 2.49
C ARG A 20 -17.44 9.95 1.30
N TRP A 21 -18.15 10.56 0.36
CA TRP A 21 -18.61 9.86 -0.85
C TRP A 21 -17.43 9.34 -1.67
N TRP A 22 -16.42 10.17 -1.92
CA TRP A 22 -15.24 9.76 -2.67
C TRP A 22 -14.42 8.70 -1.96
N GLU A 23 -14.30 8.76 -0.63
CA GLU A 23 -13.66 7.70 0.15
C GLU A 23 -14.37 6.34 0.00
N TYR A 24 -15.70 6.32 0.07
CA TYR A 24 -16.47 5.10 -0.17
C TYR A 24 -16.38 4.59 -1.61
N ILE A 25 -16.50 5.49 -2.60
CA ILE A 25 -16.39 5.12 -4.02
C ILE A 25 -15.02 4.52 -4.30
N ASN A 26 -13.96 5.14 -3.79
CA ASN A 26 -12.60 4.68 -4.00
C ASN A 26 -12.34 3.32 -3.32
N ALA A 27 -12.82 3.14 -2.07
CA ALA A 27 -12.72 1.85 -1.38
C ALA A 27 -13.54 0.75 -2.07
N GLY A 28 -14.75 1.07 -2.54
CA GLY A 28 -15.62 0.16 -3.27
C GLY A 28 -15.06 -0.22 -4.65
N ALA A 29 -14.52 0.75 -5.40
CA ALA A 29 -13.86 0.51 -6.68
C ALA A 29 -12.62 -0.37 -6.51
N TYR A 30 -11.83 -0.16 -5.44
CA TYR A 30 -10.70 -1.03 -5.11
C TYR A 30 -11.16 -2.47 -4.83
N MET A 31 -12.22 -2.64 -4.02
CA MET A 31 -12.82 -3.95 -3.74
C MET A 31 -13.29 -4.63 -5.02
N PHE A 32 -14.05 -3.92 -5.85
CA PHE A 32 -14.53 -4.42 -7.13
C PHE A 32 -13.35 -4.84 -8.03
N GLY A 33 -12.31 -4.01 -8.15
CA GLY A 33 -11.11 -4.33 -8.90
C GLY A 33 -10.42 -5.59 -8.40
N THR A 34 -10.24 -5.76 -7.08
CA THR A 34 -9.61 -6.97 -6.52
C THR A 34 -10.46 -8.23 -6.69
N LEU A 35 -11.80 -8.14 -6.60
CA LEU A 35 -12.70 -9.26 -6.88
C LEU A 35 -12.64 -9.66 -8.36
N LEU A 36 -12.63 -8.68 -9.25
CA LEU A 36 -12.52 -8.92 -10.69
C LEU A 36 -11.17 -9.54 -11.04
N LEU A 37 -10.09 -9.10 -10.37
CA LEU A 37 -8.75 -9.67 -10.53
C LEU A 37 -8.71 -11.12 -10.06
N ALA A 38 -9.29 -11.42 -8.89
CA ALA A 38 -9.41 -12.79 -8.38
C ALA A 38 -10.19 -13.68 -9.34
N ALA A 39 -11.30 -13.19 -9.90
CA ALA A 39 -12.08 -13.92 -10.91
C ALA A 39 -11.27 -14.17 -12.19
N GLY A 40 -10.54 -13.17 -12.69
CA GLY A 40 -9.67 -13.32 -13.86
C GLY A 40 -8.55 -14.35 -13.65
N LEU A 41 -7.86 -14.28 -12.50
CA LEU A 41 -6.82 -15.25 -12.14
C LEU A 41 -7.36 -16.67 -11.93
N ALA A 42 -8.55 -16.81 -11.32
CA ALA A 42 -9.21 -18.10 -11.18
C ALA A 42 -9.60 -18.71 -12.54
N ALA A 43 -10.08 -17.89 -13.48
CA ALA A 43 -10.37 -18.33 -14.84
C ALA A 43 -9.10 -18.80 -15.58
N LEU A 44 -7.98 -18.11 -15.40
CA LEU A 44 -6.68 -18.54 -15.93
C LEU A 44 -6.25 -19.89 -15.35
N CYS A 45 -6.33 -20.06 -14.03
CA CYS A 45 -6.01 -21.31 -13.35
C CYS A 45 -6.88 -22.49 -13.84
N ALA A 46 -8.18 -22.23 -14.08
CA ALA A 46 -9.11 -23.23 -14.59
C ALA A 46 -8.88 -23.58 -16.07
N SER A 47 -8.34 -22.66 -16.87
CA SER A 47 -8.08 -22.88 -18.30
C SER A 47 -6.86 -23.77 -18.58
N GLU A 48 -5.90 -23.83 -17.66
CA GLU A 48 -4.66 -24.59 -17.82
C GLU A 48 -4.74 -26.02 -17.25
N GLY A 49 -5.71 -26.30 -16.38
CA GLY A 49 -6.03 -27.66 -15.96
C GLY A 49 -7.09 -28.20 -16.90
N GLY A 50 -6.81 -29.24 -17.69
CA GLY A 50 -7.83 -29.89 -18.51
C GLY A 50 -8.97 -30.43 -17.65
N VAL A 51 -9.98 -29.61 -17.37
CA VAL A 51 -11.20 -30.01 -16.67
C VAL A 51 -12.08 -30.74 -17.68
N GLY A 52 -12.42 -31.98 -17.36
CA GLY A 52 -13.24 -32.85 -18.21
C GLY A 52 -14.64 -32.27 -18.51
N PRO A 53 -15.37 -32.88 -19.47
CA PRO A 53 -16.52 -32.29 -20.16
C PRO A 53 -17.75 -31.93 -19.33
N ARG A 54 -17.75 -32.13 -18.01
CA ARG A 54 -18.92 -31.90 -17.14
C ARG A 54 -18.99 -30.50 -16.52
N ASP A 55 -17.87 -29.81 -16.38
CA ASP A 55 -17.83 -28.42 -15.84
C ASP A 55 -17.51 -27.38 -16.92
N ALA A 56 -17.18 -27.85 -18.14
CA ALA A 56 -17.01 -27.02 -19.33
C ALA A 56 -18.32 -26.31 -19.77
N GLY A 57 -19.48 -26.69 -19.22
CA GLY A 57 -20.78 -26.14 -19.58
C GLY A 57 -20.90 -24.64 -19.35
N LEU A 58 -20.27 -24.07 -18.32
CA LEU A 58 -20.33 -22.62 -18.06
C LEU A 58 -19.33 -21.83 -18.92
N ALA A 59 -18.17 -22.41 -19.22
CA ALA A 59 -17.16 -21.81 -20.11
C ALA A 59 -17.54 -21.91 -21.60
N ALA A 60 -18.23 -22.99 -21.99
CA ALA A 60 -18.68 -23.24 -23.36
C ALA A 60 -19.90 -22.40 -23.76
N LEU A 61 -20.74 -21.98 -22.80
CA LEU A 61 -21.87 -21.07 -23.07
C LEU A 61 -21.42 -19.68 -23.59
N CYS A 62 -20.13 -19.34 -23.42
CA CYS A 62 -19.54 -18.09 -23.93
C CYS A 62 -18.77 -18.27 -25.25
N ALA A 63 -18.55 -19.50 -25.70
CA ALA A 63 -17.80 -19.78 -26.92
C ALA A 63 -18.72 -19.71 -28.15
N SER A 64 -18.99 -18.49 -28.61
CA SER A 64 -19.45 -18.24 -29.97
C SER A 64 -18.35 -18.61 -30.97
N GLU A 65 -18.69 -19.07 -32.17
CA GLU A 65 -17.77 -19.61 -33.21
C GLU A 65 -16.77 -18.60 -33.82
N GLY A 66 -16.58 -17.44 -33.17
CA GLY A 66 -15.49 -16.49 -33.40
C GLY A 66 -14.97 -15.84 -32.10
N GLY A 67 -15.20 -16.47 -30.95
CA GLY A 67 -15.02 -15.91 -29.61
C GLY A 67 -13.61 -16.01 -29.04
N VAL A 68 -13.29 -15.07 -28.15
CA VAL A 68 -12.07 -15.02 -27.34
C VAL A 68 -11.97 -16.29 -26.48
N GLY A 69 -10.83 -17.01 -26.52
CA GLY A 69 -10.66 -18.24 -25.75
C GLY A 69 -10.73 -18.00 -24.22
N PRO A 70 -11.04 -19.01 -23.39
CA PRO A 70 -11.19 -18.84 -21.93
C PRO A 70 -9.96 -18.20 -21.26
N ARG A 71 -8.76 -18.55 -21.72
CA ARG A 71 -7.50 -17.96 -21.27
C ARG A 71 -7.42 -16.47 -21.63
N ASP A 72 -7.73 -16.14 -22.88
CA ASP A 72 -7.67 -14.76 -23.38
C ASP A 72 -8.71 -13.87 -22.69
N ALA A 73 -9.88 -14.42 -22.38
CA ALA A 73 -10.91 -13.76 -21.58
C ALA A 73 -10.42 -13.54 -20.14
N GLY A 74 -9.76 -14.54 -19.52
CA GLY A 74 -9.13 -14.40 -18.20
C GLY A 74 -8.05 -13.30 -18.16
N LEU A 75 -7.19 -13.25 -19.18
CA LEU A 75 -6.17 -12.18 -19.32
C LEU A 75 -6.82 -10.81 -19.48
N ALA A 76 -7.88 -10.70 -20.30
CA ALA A 76 -8.61 -9.45 -20.50
C ALA A 76 -9.29 -8.97 -19.21
N VAL A 77 -9.96 -9.87 -18.49
CA VAL A 77 -10.62 -9.56 -17.20
C VAL A 77 -9.59 -9.11 -16.17
N ALA A 78 -8.45 -9.80 -16.05
CA ALA A 78 -7.36 -9.40 -15.17
C ALA A 78 -6.79 -8.02 -15.57
N GLY A 79 -6.65 -7.73 -16.87
CA GLY A 79 -6.22 -6.42 -17.38
C GLY A 79 -7.20 -5.30 -17.01
N VAL A 80 -8.51 -5.52 -17.17
CA VAL A 80 -9.55 -4.55 -16.77
C VAL A 80 -9.53 -4.33 -15.26
N ALA A 81 -9.40 -5.40 -14.48
CA ALA A 81 -9.30 -5.31 -13.03
C ALA A 81 -8.10 -4.46 -12.59
N LEU A 82 -6.93 -4.69 -13.18
CA LEU A 82 -5.74 -3.88 -12.94
C LEU A 82 -5.92 -2.42 -13.37
N ALA A 83 -6.67 -2.15 -14.44
CA ALA A 83 -6.97 -0.78 -14.87
C ALA A 83 -7.84 -0.04 -13.84
N VAL A 84 -8.82 -0.72 -13.24
CA VAL A 84 -9.62 -0.16 -12.12
C VAL A 84 -8.72 0.14 -10.92
N VAL A 85 -7.85 -0.81 -10.54
CA VAL A 85 -6.90 -0.62 -9.43
C VAL A 85 -5.90 0.51 -9.71
N ALA A 86 -5.43 0.64 -10.95
CA ALA A 86 -4.58 1.74 -11.38
C ALA A 86 -5.29 3.09 -11.26
N ALA A 87 -6.55 3.16 -11.69
CA ALA A 87 -7.36 4.38 -11.59
C ALA A 87 -7.59 4.80 -10.13
N VAL A 88 -7.87 3.85 -9.24
CA VAL A 88 -7.98 4.10 -7.79
C VAL A 88 -6.67 4.67 -7.22
N ASN A 89 -5.52 4.07 -7.54
CA ASN A 89 -4.23 4.55 -7.04
C ASN A 89 -3.84 5.90 -7.67
N ALA A 90 -4.19 6.15 -8.93
CA ALA A 90 -4.00 7.44 -9.58
C ALA A 90 -4.90 8.53 -8.96
N HIS A 91 -6.12 8.16 -8.57
CA HIS A 91 -7.03 9.03 -7.84
C HIS A 91 -6.49 9.38 -6.45
N ASP A 92 -6.02 8.39 -5.69
CA ASP A 92 -5.35 8.60 -4.39
C ASP A 92 -4.13 9.52 -4.55
N LEU A 93 -3.30 9.27 -5.57
CA LEU A 93 -2.16 10.12 -5.91
C LEU A 93 -2.57 11.57 -6.19
N GLY A 94 -3.64 11.76 -6.98
CA GLY A 94 -4.21 13.08 -7.27
C GLY A 94 -4.72 13.78 -6.02
N ALA A 95 -5.42 13.05 -5.14
CA ALA A 95 -5.87 13.56 -3.85
C ALA A 95 -4.71 14.05 -2.99
N HIS A 96 -3.63 13.28 -2.87
CA HIS A 96 -2.44 13.69 -2.14
C HIS A 96 -1.72 14.89 -2.77
N LEU A 97 -1.57 14.93 -4.10
CA LEU A 97 -0.98 16.09 -4.79
C LEU A 97 -1.74 17.37 -4.51
N THR A 98 -3.07 17.30 -4.56
CA THR A 98 -3.92 18.47 -4.35
C THR A 98 -3.93 18.93 -2.90
N GLY A 99 -3.87 18.01 -1.93
CA GLY A 99 -3.71 18.34 -0.51
C GLY A 99 -2.34 18.96 -0.15
N MET A 100 -1.41 18.99 -1.11
CA MET A 100 -0.13 19.70 -1.00
C MET A 100 -0.06 20.95 -1.91
N ASP A 101 -1.19 21.44 -2.43
CA ASP A 101 -1.26 22.51 -3.42
C ASP A 101 -0.39 22.26 -4.66
N CYS A 102 -0.14 20.99 -5.02
CA CYS A 102 0.82 20.57 -6.03
C CYS A 102 2.26 21.07 -5.78
N ARG A 103 2.57 21.54 -4.57
CA ARG A 103 3.90 22.03 -4.17
C ARG A 103 4.77 20.85 -3.74
N VAL A 104 5.17 20.03 -4.70
CA VAL A 104 6.09 18.88 -4.50
C VAL A 104 7.42 19.26 -3.84
N GLY A 105 7.82 20.55 -3.84
CA GLY A 105 8.97 21.04 -3.07
C GLY A 105 8.84 20.85 -1.56
N LEU A 106 7.61 20.77 -1.01
CA LEU A 106 7.37 20.51 0.41
C LEU A 106 7.83 19.11 0.85
N ALA A 107 7.80 18.14 -0.08
CA ALA A 107 8.31 16.79 0.14
C ALA A 107 9.82 16.73 0.43
N ARG A 108 10.56 17.81 0.16
CA ARG A 108 12.00 17.91 0.48
C ARG A 108 12.26 18.16 1.96
N PHE A 109 11.31 18.74 2.66
CA PHE A 109 11.47 19.15 4.06
C PHE A 109 10.95 18.09 5.05
N ASP A 110 10.04 17.22 4.59
CA ASP A 110 9.59 16.05 5.32
C ASP A 110 9.54 14.84 4.36
N PRO A 111 10.38 13.81 4.57
CA PRO A 111 10.38 12.62 3.72
C PRO A 111 9.09 11.80 3.84
N GLN A 112 8.30 11.98 4.91
CA GLN A 112 7.06 11.24 5.13
C GLN A 112 6.02 11.49 4.02
N PRO A 113 5.56 12.73 3.74
CA PRO A 113 4.59 12.96 2.68
C PRO A 113 5.17 12.69 1.27
N GLY A 114 6.45 12.93 1.05
CA GLY A 114 7.09 12.67 -0.25
C GLY A 114 7.21 11.19 -0.61
N LEU A 115 7.80 10.41 0.29
CA LEU A 115 8.10 8.99 0.04
C LEU A 115 6.93 8.06 0.35
N ILE A 116 6.02 8.43 1.23
CA ILE A 116 4.99 7.51 1.70
C ILE A 116 3.60 7.85 1.15
N GLU A 117 3.25 9.14 1.12
CA GLU A 117 1.92 9.58 0.67
C GLU A 117 1.85 9.72 -0.84
N LEU A 118 2.93 10.19 -1.49
CA LEU A 118 2.97 10.35 -2.94
C LEU A 118 3.55 9.13 -3.67
N LEU A 119 4.72 8.65 -3.25
CA LEU A 119 5.44 7.62 -4.01
C LEU A 119 4.75 6.25 -3.93
N ALA A 120 4.13 5.89 -2.79
CA ALA A 120 3.44 4.60 -2.67
C ALA A 120 2.27 4.42 -3.69
N PRO A 121 1.26 5.32 -3.75
CA PRO A 121 0.20 5.19 -4.75
C PRO A 121 0.71 5.35 -6.19
N ALA A 122 1.76 6.15 -6.43
CA ALA A 122 2.39 6.24 -7.73
C ALA A 122 3.00 4.89 -8.17
N LEU A 123 3.75 4.22 -7.29
CA LEU A 123 4.33 2.91 -7.56
C LEU A 123 3.26 1.84 -7.80
N HIS A 124 2.16 1.85 -7.05
CA HIS A 124 1.04 0.94 -7.28
C HIS A 124 0.37 1.19 -8.64
N ALA A 125 0.13 2.46 -9.01
CA ALA A 125 -0.45 2.81 -10.30
C ALA A 125 0.46 2.39 -11.48
N VAL A 126 1.76 2.71 -11.41
CA VAL A 126 2.74 2.31 -12.45
C VAL A 126 2.90 0.79 -12.48
N GLY A 127 2.92 0.13 -11.33
CA GLY A 127 2.97 -1.32 -11.21
C GLY A 127 1.79 -1.99 -11.91
N CYS A 128 0.57 -1.47 -11.73
CA CYS A 128 -0.62 -1.94 -12.45
C CYS A 128 -0.49 -1.75 -13.96
N VAL A 129 0.00 -0.58 -14.41
CA VAL A 129 0.21 -0.31 -15.85
C VAL A 129 1.20 -1.29 -16.47
N LEU A 130 2.33 -1.55 -15.80
CA LEU A 130 3.31 -2.53 -16.28
C LEU A 130 2.74 -3.96 -16.28
N ALA A 131 1.92 -4.31 -15.29
CA ALA A 131 1.24 -5.59 -15.26
C ALA A 131 0.22 -5.74 -16.40
N ILE A 132 -0.56 -4.69 -16.71
CA ILE A 132 -1.46 -4.65 -17.88
C ILE A 132 -0.67 -4.82 -19.18
N VAL A 133 0.47 -4.12 -19.32
CA VAL A 133 1.36 -4.30 -20.48
C VAL A 133 1.83 -5.75 -20.57
N GLY A 134 2.22 -6.37 -19.45
CA GLY A 134 2.61 -7.77 -19.39
C GLY A 134 1.50 -8.73 -19.83
N LEU A 135 0.27 -8.53 -19.34
CA LEU A 135 -0.90 -9.32 -19.74
C LEU A 135 -1.24 -9.13 -21.21
N ALA A 136 -1.18 -7.91 -21.73
CA ALA A 136 -1.42 -7.59 -23.14
C ALA A 136 -0.35 -8.24 -24.04
N LEU A 137 0.93 -8.17 -23.66
CA LEU A 137 2.01 -8.84 -24.38
C LEU A 137 1.80 -10.36 -24.39
N GLN A 138 1.32 -10.96 -23.28
CA GLN A 138 0.93 -12.37 -23.25
C GLN A 138 -0.22 -12.69 -24.21
N LEU A 139 -1.27 -11.86 -24.22
CA LEU A 139 -2.43 -12.01 -25.09
C LEU A 139 -2.03 -11.99 -26.58
N PHE A 140 -1.10 -11.12 -26.96
CA PHE A 140 -0.59 -11.01 -28.33
C PHE A 140 0.65 -11.88 -28.60
N SER A 141 1.01 -12.79 -27.68
CA SER A 141 2.18 -13.67 -27.79
C SER A 141 3.49 -12.92 -28.13
N LYS A 142 3.67 -11.73 -27.53
CA LYS A 142 4.83 -10.86 -27.73
C LYS A 142 5.90 -11.14 -26.67
N ARG A 143 7.17 -10.94 -27.07
CA ARG A 143 8.32 -11.02 -26.16
C ARG A 143 8.26 -9.92 -25.09
N GLY A 144 8.84 -10.20 -23.92
CA GLY A 144 8.94 -9.24 -22.81
C GLY A 144 7.73 -9.22 -21.86
N ALA A 145 6.72 -10.08 -22.06
CA ALA A 145 5.56 -10.15 -21.18
C ALA A 145 5.95 -10.47 -19.72
N ALA A 146 6.80 -11.48 -19.52
CA ALA A 146 7.29 -11.87 -18.20
C ALA A 146 8.14 -10.77 -17.53
N ASP A 147 8.92 -10.03 -18.31
CA ASP A 147 9.72 -8.90 -17.79
C ASP A 147 8.84 -7.74 -17.35
N ALA A 148 7.79 -7.43 -18.12
CA ALA A 148 6.82 -6.39 -17.76
C ALA A 148 6.02 -6.78 -16.50
N LEU A 149 5.58 -8.04 -16.38
CA LEU A 149 4.93 -8.56 -15.17
C LEU A 149 5.86 -8.49 -13.95
N LEU A 150 7.12 -8.92 -14.10
CA LEU A 150 8.09 -8.85 -13.02
C LEU A 150 8.36 -7.40 -12.59
N ALA A 151 8.56 -6.49 -13.55
CA ALA A 151 8.73 -5.07 -13.24
C ALA A 151 7.49 -4.50 -12.52
N GLY A 152 6.29 -4.86 -12.98
CA GLY A 152 5.04 -4.51 -12.30
C GLY A 152 4.99 -5.01 -10.86
N ALA A 153 5.34 -6.27 -10.63
CA ALA A 153 5.35 -6.88 -9.30
C ALA A 153 6.38 -6.25 -8.36
N VAL A 154 7.57 -5.90 -8.87
CA VAL A 154 8.60 -5.17 -8.11
C VAL A 154 8.10 -3.80 -7.67
N LEU A 155 7.44 -3.04 -8.55
CA LEU A 155 6.87 -1.74 -8.16
C LEU A 155 5.73 -1.92 -7.15
N TRP A 156 4.93 -2.97 -7.29
CA TRP A 156 3.83 -3.25 -6.38
C TRP A 156 4.31 -3.54 -4.96
N ILE A 157 5.29 -4.45 -4.80
CA ILE A 157 5.86 -4.75 -3.48
C ILE A 157 6.52 -3.51 -2.88
N LEU A 158 7.23 -2.70 -3.70
CA LEU A 158 7.86 -1.48 -3.22
C LEU A 158 6.81 -0.48 -2.73
N GLY A 159 5.74 -0.26 -3.49
CA GLY A 159 4.60 0.57 -3.06
C GLY A 159 3.96 0.05 -1.76
N SER A 160 3.85 -1.26 -1.60
CA SER A 160 3.27 -1.89 -0.40
C SER A 160 4.20 -1.74 0.82
N VAL A 161 5.52 -1.87 0.63
CA VAL A 161 6.51 -1.60 1.68
C VAL A 161 6.48 -0.13 2.10
N LEU A 162 6.44 0.81 1.15
CA LEU A 162 6.33 2.23 1.46
C LEU A 162 5.02 2.54 2.19
N SER A 163 3.91 1.96 1.76
CA SER A 163 2.63 2.05 2.47
C SER A 163 2.73 1.55 3.90
N SER A 164 3.41 0.42 4.15
CA SER A 164 3.61 -0.11 5.52
C SER A 164 4.46 0.78 6.43
N CYS A 165 5.25 1.70 5.86
CA CYS A 165 6.04 2.68 6.62
C CYS A 165 5.20 3.87 7.11
N GLU A 166 3.95 3.99 6.65
CA GLU A 166 3.05 5.09 6.98
C GLU A 166 2.71 5.07 8.47
N THR A 167 3.25 6.04 9.19
CA THR A 167 3.01 6.21 10.62
C THR A 167 2.10 7.41 10.84
N TYR A 168 0.89 7.17 11.34
CA TYR A 168 -0.03 8.23 11.71
C TYR A 168 0.33 8.78 13.09
N GLU A 169 1.20 9.80 13.14
CA GLU A 169 1.69 10.39 14.40
C GLU A 169 0.58 11.06 15.23
N ARG A 170 -0.55 11.43 14.59
CA ARG A 170 -1.72 12.05 15.25
C ARG A 170 -2.95 11.15 15.33
N ALA A 171 -2.91 9.92 14.83
CA ALA A 171 -4.09 9.06 14.85
C ALA A 171 -4.10 8.14 16.07
N ASP A 172 -5.30 7.91 16.59
CA ASP A 172 -5.53 6.96 17.68
C ASP A 172 -5.03 5.55 17.32
N GLY A 173 -4.65 4.76 18.32
CA GLY A 173 -4.20 3.38 18.11
C GLY A 173 -5.20 2.51 17.34
N ARG A 174 -6.50 2.85 17.39
CA ARG A 174 -7.55 2.23 16.58
C ARG A 174 -7.36 2.46 15.07
N ALA A 175 -7.05 3.68 14.65
CA ALA A 175 -6.81 4.00 13.25
C ALA A 175 -5.53 3.33 12.73
N GLN A 176 -4.47 3.27 13.55
CA GLN A 176 -3.24 2.54 13.21
C GLN A 176 -3.49 1.04 13.04
N LEU A 177 -4.31 0.46 13.90
CA LEU A 177 -4.71 -0.95 13.79
C LEU A 177 -5.53 -1.21 12.51
N LEU A 178 -6.55 -0.39 12.25
CA LEU A 178 -7.38 -0.53 11.04
C LEU A 178 -6.54 -0.38 9.77
N GLN A 179 -5.56 0.53 9.78
CA GLN A 179 -4.63 0.67 8.68
C GLN A 179 -3.76 -0.58 8.54
N SER A 180 -3.23 -1.11 9.64
CA SER A 180 -2.38 -2.30 9.61
C SER A 180 -3.13 -3.54 9.12
N SER A 181 -4.43 -3.69 9.46
CA SER A 181 -5.26 -4.78 8.95
C SER A 181 -5.46 -4.73 7.43
N VAL A 182 -5.32 -3.56 6.81
CA VAL A 182 -5.31 -3.42 5.34
C VAL A 182 -3.92 -3.72 4.79
N GLN A 183 -2.88 -3.17 5.40
CA GLN A 183 -1.51 -3.24 4.86
C GLN A 183 -0.93 -4.65 4.90
N VAL A 184 -1.17 -5.43 5.96
CA VAL A 184 -0.59 -6.77 6.10
C VAL A 184 -1.04 -7.71 4.96
N PRO A 185 -2.35 -7.86 4.66
CA PRO A 185 -2.79 -8.66 3.52
C PRO A 185 -2.27 -8.11 2.18
N VAL A 186 -2.28 -6.79 1.99
CA VAL A 186 -1.80 -6.18 0.73
C VAL A 186 -0.31 -6.44 0.51
N LEU A 187 0.52 -6.33 1.55
CA LEU A 187 1.95 -6.62 1.49
C LEU A 187 2.21 -8.09 1.18
N LEU A 188 1.51 -9.01 1.87
CA LEU A 188 1.66 -10.44 1.66
C LEU A 188 1.20 -10.86 0.25
N GLY A 189 0.08 -10.31 -0.24
CA GLY A 189 -0.37 -10.50 -1.62
C GLY A 189 0.66 -9.98 -2.63
N SER A 190 1.22 -8.79 -2.40
CA SER A 190 2.27 -8.23 -3.28
C SER A 190 3.54 -9.10 -3.32
N LEU A 191 3.88 -9.76 -2.21
CA LEU A 191 5.00 -10.68 -2.15
C LEU A 191 4.72 -11.94 -2.97
N LEU A 192 3.52 -12.52 -2.84
CA LEU A 192 3.11 -13.67 -3.65
C LEU A 192 3.06 -13.33 -5.13
N PHE A 193 2.59 -12.14 -5.49
CA PHE A 193 2.63 -11.64 -6.88
C PHE A 193 4.06 -11.59 -7.42
N LEU A 194 5.01 -11.09 -6.63
CA LEU A 194 6.42 -11.09 -7.01
C LEU A 194 6.97 -12.52 -7.20
N VAL A 195 6.65 -13.42 -6.28
CA VAL A 195 7.06 -14.83 -6.39
C VAL A 195 6.49 -15.46 -7.65
N ALA A 196 5.19 -15.28 -7.93
CA ALA A 196 4.54 -15.75 -9.15
C ALA A 196 5.21 -15.19 -10.40
N ALA A 197 5.49 -13.89 -10.46
CA ALA A 197 6.16 -13.26 -11.60
C ALA A 197 7.60 -13.77 -11.81
N VAL A 198 8.34 -14.06 -10.74
CA VAL A 198 9.69 -14.65 -10.82
C VAL A 198 9.62 -16.09 -11.35
N LEU A 199 8.68 -16.90 -10.87
CA LEU A 199 8.48 -18.27 -11.36
C LEU A 199 8.09 -18.27 -12.83
N HIS A 200 7.12 -17.43 -13.21
CA HIS A 200 6.67 -17.26 -14.59
C HIS A 200 7.82 -16.86 -15.53
N ARG A 201 8.69 -15.94 -15.12
CA ARG A 201 9.85 -15.52 -15.92
C ARG A 201 10.90 -16.62 -16.10
N ARG A 202 11.08 -17.49 -15.10
CA ARG A 202 12.09 -18.55 -15.16
C ARG A 202 11.70 -19.67 -16.11
N GLY A 203 10.40 -19.87 -16.37
CA GLY A 203 9.92 -20.99 -17.18
C GLY A 203 10.32 -22.36 -16.60
N GLU A 204 10.73 -22.39 -15.34
CA GLU A 204 11.25 -23.57 -14.64
C GLU A 204 10.07 -24.41 -14.12
N PRO A 205 9.92 -25.68 -14.56
CA PRO A 205 8.83 -26.57 -14.15
C PRO A 205 9.05 -27.17 -12.75
N THR A 206 9.86 -26.54 -11.89
CA THR A 206 10.39 -27.17 -10.66
C THR A 206 9.39 -27.27 -9.52
N LEU A 207 8.19 -26.71 -9.67
CA LEU A 207 7.05 -27.06 -8.83
C LEU A 207 5.89 -27.45 -9.76
N PRO A 208 5.11 -28.50 -9.45
CA PRO A 208 3.98 -28.90 -10.28
C PRO A 208 3.08 -27.68 -10.48
N GLY A 209 2.55 -27.47 -11.70
CA GLY A 209 1.76 -26.28 -12.05
C GLY A 209 0.59 -25.97 -11.10
N GLU A 210 0.20 -26.91 -10.24
CA GLU A 210 -0.68 -26.66 -9.09
C GLU A 210 -0.13 -25.62 -8.11
N SER A 211 1.15 -25.63 -7.78
CA SER A 211 1.76 -24.69 -6.82
C SER A 211 1.75 -23.24 -7.28
N GLU A 212 2.02 -22.98 -8.57
CA GLU A 212 1.97 -21.64 -9.16
C GLU A 212 0.53 -21.11 -9.16
N ARG A 213 -0.44 -21.99 -9.46
CA ARG A 213 -1.88 -21.69 -9.32
C ARG A 213 -2.26 -21.38 -7.88
N TRP A 214 -1.79 -22.17 -6.90
CA TRP A 214 -2.03 -21.90 -5.49
C TRP A 214 -1.45 -20.58 -5.03
N ILE A 215 -0.24 -20.21 -5.49
CA ILE A 215 0.38 -18.91 -5.19
C ILE A 215 -0.50 -17.78 -5.73
N SER A 216 -0.95 -17.86 -6.98
CA SER A 216 -1.80 -16.85 -7.60
C SER A 216 -3.19 -16.76 -6.93
N LEU A 217 -3.77 -17.89 -6.54
CA LEU A 217 -5.03 -17.91 -5.78
C LEU A 217 -4.85 -17.28 -4.40
N CYS A 218 -3.82 -17.66 -3.65
CA CYS A 218 -3.53 -17.08 -2.33
C CYS A 218 -3.26 -15.58 -2.41
N GLU A 219 -2.51 -15.12 -3.42
CA GLU A 219 -2.30 -13.70 -3.73
C GLU A 219 -3.64 -12.97 -3.89
N SER A 220 -4.51 -13.47 -4.75
CA SER A 220 -5.79 -12.83 -5.04
C SER A 220 -6.69 -12.74 -3.80
N VAL A 221 -6.72 -13.78 -2.97
CA VAL A 221 -7.46 -13.81 -1.70
C VAL A 221 -6.92 -12.76 -0.73
N LEU A 222 -5.61 -12.59 -0.64
CA LEU A 222 -5.00 -11.59 0.24
C LEU A 222 -5.29 -10.16 -0.20
N TRP A 223 -5.31 -9.90 -1.51
CA TRP A 223 -5.72 -8.60 -2.03
C TRP A 223 -7.20 -8.30 -1.79
N VAL A 224 -8.09 -9.30 -1.99
CA VAL A 224 -9.51 -9.18 -1.64
C VAL A 224 -9.70 -8.92 -0.13
N ALA A 225 -8.96 -9.64 0.72
CA ALA A 225 -9.00 -9.42 2.16
C ALA A 225 -8.53 -7.99 2.53
N GLY A 226 -7.43 -7.52 1.93
CA GLY A 226 -6.95 -6.15 2.10
C GLY A 226 -7.97 -5.12 1.65
N ALA A 227 -8.64 -5.33 0.52
CA ALA A 227 -9.68 -4.45 0.02
C ALA A 227 -10.93 -4.43 0.94
N LEU A 228 -11.35 -5.59 1.44
CA LEU A 228 -12.43 -5.71 2.40
C LEU A 228 -12.11 -4.95 3.70
N PHE A 229 -10.90 -5.12 4.23
CA PHE A 229 -10.46 -4.35 5.39
C PHE A 229 -10.39 -2.85 5.09
N ASN A 230 -10.10 -2.45 3.85
CA ASN A 230 -10.08 -1.04 3.47
C ASN A 230 -11.49 -0.45 3.47
N VAL A 231 -12.49 -1.18 2.98
CA VAL A 231 -13.91 -0.78 3.08
C VAL A 231 -14.35 -0.70 4.54
N LEU A 232 -14.01 -1.72 5.35
CA LEU A 232 -14.34 -1.73 6.78
C LEU A 232 -13.67 -0.57 7.52
N LYS A 233 -12.42 -0.26 7.20
CA LYS A 233 -11.70 0.89 7.76
C LYS A 233 -12.46 2.19 7.46
N VAL A 234 -12.78 2.46 6.20
CA VAL A 234 -13.52 3.68 5.80
C VAL A 234 -14.86 3.77 6.54
N PHE A 235 -15.59 2.67 6.60
CA PHE A 235 -16.86 2.60 7.33
C PHE A 235 -16.68 2.93 8.82
N VAL A 236 -15.77 2.23 9.51
CA VAL A 236 -15.53 2.41 10.94
C VAL A 236 -15.05 3.82 11.28
N MET A 237 -14.25 4.43 10.41
CA MET A 237 -13.75 5.78 10.62
C MET A 237 -14.86 6.81 10.49
N HIS A 238 -15.71 6.72 9.47
CA HIS A 238 -16.86 7.62 9.37
C HIS A 238 -17.89 7.47 10.49
N GLN A 239 -18.09 6.25 11.02
CA GLN A 239 -18.95 6.05 12.19
C GLN A 239 -18.37 6.73 13.43
N SER A 240 -17.05 6.63 13.63
CA SER A 240 -16.37 7.23 14.77
C SER A 240 -16.41 8.76 14.72
N ASP A 241 -16.29 9.34 13.54
CA ASP A 241 -16.39 10.80 13.35
C ASP A 241 -17.82 11.32 13.59
N ALA A 242 -18.85 10.54 13.22
CA ALA A 242 -20.25 10.87 13.48
C ALA A 242 -20.55 10.87 14.99
N CYS A 243 -20.18 9.80 15.71
CA CYS A 243 -20.40 9.71 17.16
C CYS A 243 -19.55 10.73 17.96
N GLY A 244 -18.34 11.05 17.51
CA GLY A 244 -17.47 12.03 18.14
C GLY A 244 -17.89 13.51 17.96
N GLY A 245 -18.73 13.78 16.95
CA GLY A 245 -19.38 15.09 16.73
C GLY A 245 -20.55 15.33 17.69
N ASP A 246 -21.36 14.31 17.95
CA ASP A 246 -22.50 14.39 18.87
C ASP A 246 -22.05 14.37 20.35
N GLY A 247 -20.99 13.63 20.68
CA GLY A 247 -20.39 13.59 22.03
C GLY A 247 -19.71 14.90 22.47
N ARG A 248 -19.43 15.84 21.55
CA ARG A 248 -18.94 17.19 21.91
C ARG A 248 -20.07 18.20 22.17
N ARG A 249 -21.32 17.85 21.83
CA ARG A 249 -22.51 18.65 22.20
C ARG A 249 -23.16 18.18 23.50
N ALA A 250 -22.95 16.92 23.90
CA ALA A 250 -23.41 16.37 25.17
C ALA A 250 -22.20 15.91 25.98
N GLY A 251 -21.86 16.63 27.06
CA GLY A 251 -20.69 16.36 27.91
C GLY A 251 -20.77 15.03 28.68
N SER A 252 -20.62 13.91 28.00
CA SER A 252 -20.54 12.57 28.59
C SER A 252 -19.11 12.00 28.52
N PRO A 253 -18.66 11.28 29.56
CA PRO A 253 -17.30 10.74 29.63
C PRO A 253 -17.11 9.57 28.66
N ALA A 254 -15.88 9.43 28.16
CA ALA A 254 -15.48 8.43 27.18
C ALA A 254 -15.71 6.98 27.66
N PRO A 255 -16.14 6.05 26.78
CA PRO A 255 -16.25 4.64 27.15
C PRO A 255 -14.86 3.99 27.23
N PRO A 256 -14.58 3.19 28.28
CA PRO A 256 -13.42 2.33 28.29
C PRO A 256 -13.69 1.09 27.42
N ASP A 257 -12.62 0.36 27.10
CA ASP A 257 -12.65 -1.04 26.63
C ASP A 257 -12.50 -1.29 25.11
N ALA A 258 -11.27 -1.09 24.62
CA ALA A 258 -10.79 -1.80 23.44
C ALA A 258 -10.44 -3.27 23.79
N PRO A 259 -10.82 -4.27 22.94
CA PRO A 259 -10.57 -5.69 23.17
C PRO A 259 -9.10 -6.05 23.43
N PRO A 260 -8.80 -7.08 24.24
CA PRO A 260 -7.43 -7.47 24.62
C PRO A 260 -6.50 -7.77 23.42
N ALA A 261 -7.03 -8.40 22.37
CA ALA A 261 -6.28 -8.71 21.16
C ALA A 261 -5.73 -7.46 20.45
N LEU A 262 -6.50 -6.35 20.48
CA LEU A 262 -6.09 -5.09 19.89
C LEU A 262 -4.98 -4.41 20.69
N ARG A 263 -4.96 -4.61 22.01
CA ARG A 263 -3.89 -4.10 22.88
C ARG A 263 -2.56 -4.80 22.62
N ILE A 264 -2.59 -6.13 22.45
CA ILE A 264 -1.39 -6.94 22.15
C ILE A 264 -0.81 -6.56 20.79
N TRP A 265 -1.67 -6.38 19.79
CA TRP A 265 -1.24 -6.02 18.43
C TRP A 265 -0.69 -4.58 18.35
N ALA A 266 -1.30 -3.63 19.07
CA ALA A 266 -0.79 -2.26 19.20
C ALA A 266 0.57 -2.20 19.93
N GLU A 267 0.78 -3.06 20.94
CA GLU A 267 2.05 -3.14 21.67
C GLU A 267 3.17 -3.76 20.80
N LEU A 268 2.86 -4.74 19.96
CA LEU A 268 3.80 -5.29 18.98
C LEU A 268 4.19 -4.26 17.92
N GLN A 269 3.25 -3.46 17.44
CA GLN A 269 3.50 -2.34 16.52
C GLN A 269 4.41 -1.27 17.14
N ARG A 270 4.18 -0.88 18.41
CA ARG A 270 5.06 0.07 19.14
C ARG A 270 6.50 -0.43 19.24
N ARG A 271 6.70 -1.75 19.37
CA ARG A 271 8.01 -2.40 19.45
C ARG A 271 8.70 -2.56 18.09
N GLN A 272 7.93 -2.75 17.01
CA GLN A 272 8.40 -2.90 15.62
C GLN A 272 8.80 -1.56 14.97
N GLY A 273 9.50 -0.66 15.67
CA GLY A 273 9.82 0.70 15.22
C GLY A 273 10.75 0.80 14.00
N TRP A 274 10.36 0.29 12.84
CA TRP A 274 11.06 0.36 11.56
C TRP A 274 11.15 1.82 11.05
N GLY A 275 10.10 2.62 11.24
CA GLY A 275 10.10 4.04 10.87
C GLY A 275 11.15 4.88 11.61
N ARG A 276 11.43 4.57 12.89
CA ARG A 276 12.52 5.25 13.64
C ARG A 276 13.90 4.84 13.15
N ARG A 277 14.12 3.57 12.79
CA ARG A 277 15.38 3.08 12.23
C ARG A 277 15.63 3.62 10.82
N LEU A 278 14.61 3.66 9.96
CA LEU A 278 14.70 4.26 8.62
C LEU A 278 15.00 5.76 8.71
N ARG A 279 14.43 6.49 9.68
CA ARG A 279 14.79 7.88 9.96
C ARG A 279 16.22 8.06 10.48
N GLN A 280 16.73 7.15 11.31
CA GLN A 280 18.14 7.17 11.73
C GLN A 280 19.09 6.89 10.56
N LEU A 281 18.70 6.02 9.63
CA LEU A 281 19.47 5.73 8.42
C LEU A 281 19.42 6.89 7.43
N ALA A 282 18.27 7.52 7.24
CA ALA A 282 18.11 8.68 6.36
C ALA A 282 18.76 9.97 6.93
N SER A 283 18.79 10.13 8.26
CA SER A 283 19.47 11.26 8.92
C SER A 283 20.97 11.01 9.18
N GLY A 284 21.46 9.78 8.99
CA GLY A 284 22.86 9.39 9.20
C GLY A 284 23.86 9.92 8.16
N GLY A 285 23.40 10.63 7.12
CA GLY A 285 24.23 11.16 6.03
C GLY A 285 25.03 12.43 6.33
N ILE A 286 24.97 12.98 7.54
CA ILE A 286 25.77 14.16 7.93
C ILE A 286 26.57 13.86 9.21
N ARG A 287 27.58 12.98 9.10
CA ARG A 287 28.77 13.09 9.95
C ARG A 287 29.95 13.45 9.07
N ARG A 288 30.25 14.75 9.02
CA ARG A 288 31.54 15.24 8.54
C ARG A 288 32.66 14.65 9.39
N GLY A 289 33.58 13.97 8.72
CA GLY A 289 35.01 14.23 8.80
C GLY A 289 35.65 14.16 10.19
N SER A 290 36.20 12.99 10.46
CA SER A 290 37.30 12.69 11.37
C SER A 290 38.53 13.60 11.27
N GLY A 291 39.13 13.92 12.43
CA GLY A 291 40.57 14.16 12.62
C GLY A 291 40.91 15.15 13.75
N PRO A 292 42.06 15.01 14.44
CA PRO A 292 42.34 13.91 15.36
C PRO A 292 42.61 14.41 16.81
N ALA A 293 42.63 13.46 17.72
CA ALA A 293 43.00 13.63 19.12
C ALA A 293 44.44 14.12 19.31
N THR A 294 44.63 15.09 20.20
CA THR A 294 45.89 15.28 20.94
C THR A 294 45.62 15.22 22.44
N VAL A 295 46.22 14.21 23.03
CA VAL A 295 46.39 13.93 24.46
C VAL A 295 47.33 14.97 25.07
N GLY A 296 47.08 15.40 26.32
CA GLY A 296 48.15 15.98 27.15
C GLY A 296 47.75 16.88 28.33
N ARG A 297 47.56 16.26 29.49
CA ARG A 297 47.98 16.68 30.86
C ARG A 297 47.65 18.08 31.44
N SER A 298 46.85 18.04 32.51
CA SER A 298 47.15 18.47 33.90
C SER A 298 48.18 19.58 34.14
N GLU A 299 47.74 20.67 34.78
CA GLU A 299 48.29 21.27 36.04
C GLU A 299 47.53 22.59 36.31
N ALA A 300 46.80 22.71 37.42
CA ALA A 300 47.25 23.15 38.75
C ALA A 300 46.88 24.62 39.02
N ALA A 301 46.26 24.81 40.17
CA ALA A 301 45.78 26.07 40.69
C ALA A 301 46.93 26.99 41.13
N THR A 302 46.82 28.28 40.82
CA THR A 302 47.30 29.46 41.58
C THR A 302 46.55 30.66 40.97
N GLY A 303 45.81 31.48 41.71
CA GLY A 303 46.29 32.42 42.72
C GLY A 303 46.50 33.80 42.06
N GLY A 304 45.59 34.76 42.27
CA GLY A 304 45.80 36.13 41.75
C GLY A 304 44.59 37.06 41.89
N ARG A 305 44.51 37.76 43.02
CA ARG A 305 43.65 38.95 43.26
C ARG A 305 44.27 40.21 42.64
N SER A 306 43.44 41.25 42.54
CA SER A 306 43.68 42.65 42.11
C SER A 306 43.57 42.86 40.60
N GLY A 307 42.95 43.91 40.06
CA GLY A 307 42.38 45.15 40.59
C GLY A 307 42.40 46.21 39.46
N ALA A 308 41.53 47.22 39.56
CA ALA A 308 41.46 48.45 38.73
C ALA A 308 40.93 48.29 37.28
N ALA A 309 39.75 48.82 36.93
CA ALA A 309 39.30 50.21 36.82
C ALA A 309 39.62 50.87 35.46
N ALA A 310 38.57 51.17 34.69
CA ALA A 310 38.40 52.29 33.75
C ALA A 310 37.10 52.04 32.98
N ARG A 311 36.21 52.99 32.69
CA ARG A 311 36.00 54.40 33.03
C ARG A 311 34.55 54.68 32.64
#